data_AF-A0A8C9X5V2-F1
#
_entry.id   AF-A0A8C9X5V2-F1
#
_cell.length_a   1.000
_cell.length_b   1.000
_cell.length_c   1.000
_cell.angle_alpha   90.00
_cell.angle_beta   90.00
_cell.angle_gamma   90.00
#
_symmetry.space_group_name_H-M   'P 1'
#
loop_
_entity.id
_entity.type
_entity.pdbx_description
1 polymer ?
#
loop_
_entity_poly.entity_id
_entity_poly.type
_entity_poly.pdbx_seq_one_letter_code
_entity_poly.pdbx_strand_id
1 'polypeptide(L)' 'MATTKVPEVRDITRIERIGAHSHIRGLGLDDALEPRQRWPAVRSSPWR' A
#
# COMPACT_ATOMS: atom_id res chain seq x y z
N MET A 1 -45.18 -10.22 -23.60
CA MET A 1 -44.38 -8.98 -23.49
C MET A 1 -43.27 -9.21 -22.49
N ALA A 2 -42.02 -9.32 -22.94
CA ALA A 2 -40.88 -9.54 -22.04
C ALA A 2 -40.46 -8.18 -21.47
N THR A 3 -40.60 -8.01 -20.16
CA THR A 3 -40.13 -6.82 -19.45
C THR A 3 -38.60 -6.87 -19.36
N THR A 4 -37.94 -6.01 -20.13
CA THR A 4 -36.49 -5.86 -20.12
C THR A 4 -36.11 -5.16 -18.82
N LYS A 5 -35.59 -5.93 -17.85
CA LYS A 5 -35.10 -5.39 -16.58
C LYS A 5 -33.87 -4.54 -16.87
N VAL A 6 -34.03 -3.21 -16.88
CA VAL A 6 -32.94 -2.26 -17.01
C VAL A 6 -31.95 -2.50 -15.86
N PRO A 7 -30.67 -2.77 -16.14
CA PRO A 7 -29.67 -2.92 -15.09
C PRO A 7 -29.46 -1.56 -14.43
N GLU A 8 -29.86 -1.46 -13.17
CA GLU A 8 -29.58 -0.30 -12.32
C GLU A 8 -28.06 -0.23 -12.14
N VAL A 9 -27.42 0.74 -12.80
CA VAL A 9 -25.98 0.96 -12.73
C VAL A 9 -25.65 1.44 -11.33
N ARG A 10 -25.13 0.53 -10.50
CA ARG A 10 -24.59 0.86 -9.19
C ARG A 10 -23.13 1.27 -9.41
N ASP A 11 -22.78 2.50 -9.08
CA ASP A 11 -21.39 2.96 -9.06
C ASP A 11 -20.65 2.24 -7.92
N ILE A 12 -20.10 1.08 -8.24
CA ILE A 12 -19.32 0.28 -7.30
C ILE A 12 -17.92 0.88 -7.25
N THR A 13 -17.65 1.72 -6.25
CA THR A 13 -16.29 2.18 -5.99
C THR A 13 -15.47 0.96 -5.56
N ARG A 14 -14.52 0.55 -6.41
CA ARG A 14 -13.65 -0.59 -6.12
C ARG A 14 -12.76 -0.26 -4.92
N ILE A 15 -13.03 -0.89 -3.78
CA ILE A 15 -12.20 -0.76 -2.58
C ILE A 15 -11.11 -1.83 -2.62
N GLU A 16 -9.88 -1.40 -2.83
CA GLU A 16 -8.70 -2.25 -2.65
C GLU A 16 -8.40 -2.32 -1.14
N ARG A 17 -8.58 -3.50 -0.53
CA ARG A 17 -8.29 -3.71 0.90
C ARG A 17 -6.78 -3.77 1.11
N ILE A 18 -6.26 -2.97 2.04
CA ILE A 18 -4.83 -2.93 2.35
C ILE A 18 -4.48 -4.10 3.28
N GLY A 19 -3.71 -5.07 2.79
CA GLY A 19 -3.15 -6.15 3.62
C GLY A 19 -1.99 -5.66 4.49
N ALA A 20 -1.69 -6.39 5.58
CA ALA A 20 -0.59 -6.06 6.50
C ALA A 20 0.79 -5.94 5.80
N HIS A 21 0.98 -6.67 4.70
CA HIS A 21 2.23 -6.70 3.93
C HIS A 21 2.21 -5.83 2.66
N SER A 22 1.16 -5.05 2.45
CA SER A 22 0.98 -4.19 1.26
C SER A 22 2.11 -3.17 1.03
N HIS A 23 2.84 -2.80 2.08
CA HIS A 23 3.91 -1.81 2.03
C HIS A 23 5.31 -2.43 1.88
N ILE A 24 5.43 -3.75 1.95
CA ILE A 24 6.71 -4.45 1.82
C ILE A 24 7.07 -4.51 0.33
N ARG A 25 8.12 -3.77 -0.07
CA ARG A 25 8.59 -3.70 -1.47
C ARG A 25 9.92 -4.45 -1.72
N GLY A 26 10.33 -5.29 -0.78
CA GLY A 26 11.60 -6.03 -0.82
C GLY A 26 12.38 -5.90 0.49
N LEU A 27 13.53 -6.60 0.55
CA LEU A 27 14.35 -6.70 1.76
C LEU A 27 15.22 -5.46 2.03
N GLY A 28 15.42 -4.60 1.02
CA GLY A 28 16.25 -3.40 1.18
C GLY A 28 17.75 -3.66 1.23
N LEU A 29 18.23 -4.80 0.70
CA LEU A 29 19.65 -5.17 0.66
C LEU A 29 20.38 -4.59 -0.56
N ASP A 30 21.67 -4.27 -0.40
CA ASP A 30 22.59 -3.94 -1.49
C ASP A 30 23.22 -5.16 -2.15
N ASP A 31 24.06 -4.92 -3.16
CA ASP A 31 24.69 -5.96 -3.98
C ASP A 31 25.70 -6.81 -3.18
N ALA A 32 26.15 -6.31 -2.03
CA ALA A 32 26.97 -7.05 -1.06
C ALA A 32 26.11 -7.81 -0.03
N LEU A 33 24.78 -7.82 -0.19
CA LEU A 33 23.79 -8.38 0.74
C LEU A 33 23.74 -7.65 2.10
N GLU A 34 24.22 -6.42 2.18
CA GLU A 34 24.16 -5.62 3.40
C GLU A 34 22.82 -4.86 3.50
N PRO A 35 22.22 -4.78 4.70
CA PRO A 35 21.00 -3.99 4.90
C PRO A 35 21.26 -2.50 4.67
N ARG A 36 20.52 -1.88 3.74
CA ARG A 36 20.54 -0.42 3.63
C ARG A 36 19.79 0.16 4.82
N GLN A 37 20.51 0.82 5.72
CA GLN A 37 19.95 1.57 6.83
C GLN A 37 18.95 2.60 6.30
N ARG A 38 17.66 2.28 6.37
CA ARG A 38 16.60 3.22 5.99
C ARG A 38 16.45 4.21 7.14
N TRP A 39 16.63 5.48 6.82
CA TRP A 39 16.66 6.63 7.72
C TRP A 39 18.01 6.82 8.43
N PRO A 40 18.84 7.80 8.02
CA PRO A 40 19.94 8.24 8.87
C PRO A 40 19.28 8.75 10.14
N ALA A 41 19.68 8.20 11.29
CA ALA A 41 19.24 8.68 12.58
C ALA A 41 19.32 10.21 12.57
N VAL A 42 18.15 10.87 12.54
CA VAL A 42 18.03 12.28 12.90
C VAL A 42 18.34 12.33 14.39
N ARG A 43 19.65 12.26 14.68
CA ARG A 43 20.18 12.75 15.94
C ARG A 43 19.70 14.19 16.00
N SER A 44 19.01 14.52 17.08
CA SER A 44 18.38 15.83 17.36
C SER A 44 16.91 15.95 16.92
N SER A 45 16.00 15.20 17.56
CA SER A 45 14.67 15.74 17.83
C SER A 45 14.66 16.34 19.24
N PRO A 46 14.49 17.67 19.39
CA PRO A 46 14.46 18.34 20.70
C PRO A 46 13.10 18.22 21.43
N TRP A 47 12.18 17.42 20.90
CA TRP A 47 10.82 17.26 21.44
C TRP A 47 10.59 15.82 21.92
N ARG A 48 11.51 15.32 22.74
CA ARG A 48 11.24 14.23 23.69
C ARG A 48 11.24 14.80 25.10
#